data_AF-A0A4V4HAR6-F1
#
_entry.id   AF-A0A4V4HAR6-F1
#
_cell.length_a   1.000
_cell.length_b   1.000
_cell.length_c   1.000
_cell.angle_alpha   90.00
_cell.angle_beta   90.00
_cell.angle_gamma   90.00
#
_symmetry.space_group_name_H-M   'P 1'
#
loop_
_entity.id
_entity.type
_entity.pdbx_description
1 polymer ?
#
loop_
_entity_poly.entity_id
_entity_poly.type
_entity_poly.pdbx_seq_one_letter_code
_entity_poly.pdbx_strand_id
1 'polypeptide(L)' 'RVFTASDGAEYKWVLGLTTSELFINTSPTTLIAKFHHPKSGVLNPNRVWAHLEIYPAGQHITDEIFLTFIYVEQI' A
#
# COMPACT_ATOMS: atom_id res chain seq x y z
N ARG A 1 1.01 10.02 1.45
CA ARG A 1 2.29 10.52 2.02
C ARG A 1 3.42 10.14 1.08
N VAL A 2 4.52 10.89 1.06
CA VAL A 2 5.64 10.67 0.13
C VAL A 2 6.89 10.25 0.90
N PHE A 3 7.69 9.35 0.35
CA PHE A 3 9.00 8.97 0.89
C PHE A 3 9.96 8.59 -0.24
N THR A 4 11.26 8.65 0.04
CA THR A 4 12.32 8.15 -0.84
C THR A 4 12.82 6.82 -0.27
N ALA A 5 12.84 5.76 -1.09
CA ALA A 5 13.31 4.44 -0.67
C ALA A 5 14.84 4.30 -0.86
N SER A 6 15.40 3.17 -0.43
CA SER A 6 16.84 2.88 -0.56
C SER A 6 17.33 2.78 -2.01
N ASP A 7 16.43 2.56 -2.96
CA ASP A 7 16.72 2.56 -4.40
C ASP A 7 16.85 3.99 -4.99
N GLY A 8 16.63 5.03 -4.18
CA GLY A 8 16.69 6.43 -4.58
C GLY A 8 15.45 6.93 -5.31
N ALA A 9 14.44 6.10 -5.53
CA ALA A 9 13.18 6.50 -6.12
C ALA A 9 12.22 7.07 -5.08
N GLU A 10 11.35 7.97 -5.52
CA GLU A 10 10.32 8.57 -4.68
C GLU A 10 8.98 7.86 -4.89
N TYR A 11 8.28 7.59 -3.79
CA TYR A 11 7.02 6.86 -3.75
C TYR A 11 5.95 7.63 -2.98
N LYS A 12 4.69 7.41 -3.37
CA LYS A 12 3.54 8.11 -2.80
C LYS A 12 2.42 7.15 -2.42
N TRP A 13 2.10 7.14 -1.13
CA TRP A 13 0.86 6.57 -0.60
C TRP A 13 -0.33 7.49 -0.88
N VAL A 14 -1.38 6.92 -1.46
CA VAL A 14 -2.72 7.51 -1.66
C VAL A 14 -3.68 6.72 -0.79
N LEU A 15 -4.21 7.37 0.25
CA LEU A 15 -5.11 6.73 1.22
C LEU A 15 -6.55 6.89 0.75
N GLY A 16 -7.32 5.80 0.83
CA GLY A 16 -8.75 5.77 0.52
C GLY A 16 -9.54 5.09 1.62
N LEU A 17 -10.87 5.15 1.52
CA LEU A 17 -11.78 4.57 2.52
C LEU A 17 -11.81 3.04 2.49
N THR A 18 -11.49 2.44 1.36
CA THR A 18 -11.57 0.99 1.13
C THR A 18 -10.24 0.36 0.74
N THR A 19 -9.29 1.18 0.30
CA THR A 19 -7.95 0.76 -0.08
C THR A 19 -6.96 1.89 0.12
N SER A 20 -5.70 1.54 0.41
CA SER A 20 -4.57 2.45 0.35
C SER A 20 -3.58 1.96 -0.70
N GLU A 21 -3.11 2.84 -1.56
CA GLU A 21 -2.33 2.48 -2.74
C GLU A 21 -0.98 3.21 -2.73
N LEU A 22 0.09 2.49 -3.10
CA LEU A 22 1.43 3.03 -3.22
C LEU A 22 1.81 3.08 -4.69
N PHE A 23 2.24 4.26 -5.14
CA PHE A 23 2.71 4.48 -6.50
C PHE A 23 4.15 5.00 -6.48
N ILE A 24 4.90 4.74 -7.55
CA ILE A 24 6.13 5.50 -7.81
C ILE A 24 5.74 6.93 -8.24
N ASN A 25 6.36 7.94 -7.64
CA ASN A 25 5.92 9.34 -7.81
C ASN A 25 6.28 9.89 -9.20
N THR A 26 7.37 9.42 -9.80
CA THR A 26 7.82 9.81 -11.14
C THR A 26 6.94 9.24 -12.26
N SER A 27 6.24 8.14 -11.99
CA SER A 27 5.33 7.47 -12.93
C SER A 27 4.09 6.99 -12.17
N PRO A 28 3.13 7.88 -11.88
CA PRO A 28 2.01 7.59 -10.98
C PRO A 28 1.03 6.51 -11.49
N THR A 29 1.28 5.94 -12.66
CA THR A 29 0.55 4.79 -13.20
C THR A 29 1.08 3.45 -12.68
N THR A 30 2.31 3.40 -12.14
CA THR A 30 2.92 2.14 -11.67
C THR A 30 2.54 1.90 -10.22
N LEU A 31 1.65 0.94 -10.01
CA LEU A 31 1.22 0.48 -8.70
C LEU A 31 2.30 -0.44 -8.09
N ILE A 32 2.70 -0.12 -6.87
CA ILE A 32 3.81 -0.75 -6.14
C ILE A 32 3.29 -1.63 -5.03
N ALA A 33 2.31 -1.15 -4.28
CA ALA A 33 1.61 -1.91 -3.27
C ALA A 33 0.16 -1.43 -3.13
N LYS A 34 -0.70 -2.30 -2.64
CA LYS A 34 -2.10 -2.01 -2.36
C LYS A 34 -2.53 -2.69 -1.08
N PHE A 35 -2.98 -1.90 -0.12
CA PHE A 35 -3.67 -2.40 1.05
C PHE A 35 -5.17 -2.46 0.78
N HIS A 36 -5.75 -3.62 1.06
CA HIS A 36 -7.19 -3.83 1.03
C HIS A 36 -7.71 -3.73 2.46
N HIS A 37 -8.54 -2.73 2.74
CA HIS A 37 -9.24 -2.66 4.03
C HIS A 37 -10.23 -3.83 4.15
N PRO A 38 -10.50 -4.31 5.37
CA PRO A 38 -11.49 -5.36 5.55
C PRO A 38 -12.86 -4.83 5.12
N LYS A 39 -13.53 -5.54 4.20
CA LYS A 39 -14.90 -5.19 3.81
C LYS A 39 -15.82 -5.47 5.00
N SER A 40 -16.50 -4.44 5.51
CA SER A 40 -17.41 -4.60 6.65
C SER A 40 -18.64 -5.40 6.24
N GLY A 41 -18.87 -6.51 6.93
CA GLY A 41 -20.10 -7.31 6.83
C GLY A 41 -20.03 -8.45 7.84
N VAL A 42 -20.66 -8.26 9.01
CA VAL A 42 -20.67 -9.24 10.13
C VAL A 42 -21.30 -10.58 9.71
N LEU A 43 -22.03 -10.61 8.59
CA LEU A 43 -22.74 -11.77 8.06
C LEU A 43 -22.19 -12.27 6.71
N ASN A 44 -21.02 -11.80 6.25
CA ASN A 44 -20.48 -12.26 4.97
C ASN A 44 -19.57 -13.50 5.17
N PRO A 45 -20.01 -14.72 4.77
CA PRO A 45 -19.14 -15.91 4.81
C PRO A 45 -17.92 -15.77 3.89
N ASN A 46 -17.95 -14.86 2.91
CA ASN A 46 -16.83 -14.51 2.04
C ASN A 46 -16.09 -13.25 2.51
N ARG A 47 -15.92 -13.09 3.83
CA ARG A 47 -15.19 -11.95 4.38
C ARG A 47 -13.76 -11.94 3.85
N VAL A 48 -13.42 -10.92 3.07
CA VAL A 48 -12.04 -10.65 2.66
C VAL A 48 -11.32 -9.98 3.82
N TRP A 49 -10.29 -10.64 4.35
CA TRP A 49 -9.44 -10.06 5.39
C TRP A 49 -8.59 -8.91 4.85
N ALA A 50 -8.21 -8.03 5.77
CA ALA A 50 -7.26 -6.99 5.47
C ALA A 50 -5.94 -7.63 5.02
N HIS A 51 -5.40 -7.20 3.89
CA HIS A 51 -4.12 -7.69 3.39
C HIS A 51 -3.42 -6.62 2.58
N LEU A 52 -2.09 -6.62 2.67
CA LEU A 52 -1.21 -5.79 1.87
C LEU A 52 -0.68 -6.65 0.72
N GLU A 53 -1.02 -6.27 -0.51
CA GLU A 53 -0.46 -6.83 -1.73
C GLU A 53 0.73 -5.99 -2.17
N ILE A 54 1.89 -6.62 -2.40
CA ILE A 54 3.08 -5.98 -2.95
C ILE A 54 3.28 -6.55 -4.35
N TYR A 55 3.27 -5.66 -5.36
CA TYR A 55 3.45 -6.05 -6.75
C TYR A 55 4.94 -6.31 -7.04
N PRO A 56 5.28 -7.05 -8.13
CA PRO A 56 6.67 -7.34 -8.47
C PRO A 56 7.57 -6.09 -8.54
N ALA A 57 7.01 -4.95 -8.97
CA ALA A 57 7.72 -3.68 -9.06
C ALA A 57 8.09 -3.04 -7.71
N GLY A 58 7.57 -3.55 -6.59
CA GLY A 58 7.89 -3.09 -5.23
C GLY A 58 8.71 -4.08 -4.41
N GLN A 59 9.00 -5.26 -4.95
CA GLN A 59 9.61 -6.34 -4.16
C GLN A 59 11.02 -5.99 -3.66
N HIS A 60 11.75 -5.14 -4.39
CA HIS A 60 13.10 -4.69 -4.03
C HIS A 60 13.15 -3.68 -2.87
N ILE A 61 12.00 -3.12 -2.46
CA ILE A 61 11.87 -2.16 -1.34
C ILE A 61 10.82 -2.64 -0.31
N THR A 62 10.67 -3.95 -0.17
CA THR A 62 9.61 -4.56 0.65
C THR A 62 9.63 -4.06 2.10
N ASP A 63 10.80 -3.92 2.70
CA ASP A 63 10.94 -3.50 4.10
C ASP A 63 10.45 -2.05 4.31
N GLU A 64 10.80 -1.15 3.38
CA GLU A 64 10.35 0.24 3.40
C GLU A 64 8.85 0.36 3.13
N ILE A 65 8.29 -0.48 2.26
CA ILE A 65 6.84 -0.56 2.04
C ILE A 65 6.16 -0.91 3.37
N PHE A 66 6.60 -1.95 4.09
CA PHE A 66 6.01 -2.35 5.37
C PHE A 66 6.13 -1.26 6.44
N LEU A 67 7.30 -0.65 6.59
CA LEU A 67 7.53 0.39 7.58
C LEU A 67 6.65 1.62 7.33
N THR A 68 6.61 2.10 6.08
CA THR A 68 5.82 3.27 5.72
C THR A 68 4.33 2.96 5.73
N PHE A 69 3.91 1.75 5.36
CA PHE A 69 2.54 1.26 5.48
C PHE A 69 2.02 1.38 6.91
N ILE A 70 2.76 0.86 7.90
CA ILE A 70 2.38 0.95 9.32
C ILE A 70 2.22 2.42 9.73
N TYR A 71 3.16 3.28 9.34
CA TYR A 71 3.08 4.70 9.65
C TYR A 71 1.88 5.40 9.01
N VAL A 72 1.52 5.05 7.75
CA VAL A 72 0.42 5.73 7.05
C VAL A 72 -0.97 5.30 7.52
N GLU A 73 -1.16 4.03 7.89
CA GLU A 73 -2.45 3.51 8.38
C GLU A 73 -2.72 3.78 9.87
N GLN A 74 -1.72 4.23 10.64
CA GLN A 74 -1.90 4.62 12.04
C GLN A 74 -2.58 5.99 12.23
N ILE A 75 -2.77 6.78 11.17
CA ILE A 75 -3.32 8.15 11.24
C ILE A 75 -4.73 8.19 10.69
#